data_AF-A0A059F0W9-F1
#
_entry.id   AF-A0A059F0W9-F1
#
_cell.length_a   1.000
_cell.length_b   1.000
_cell.length_c   1.000
_cell.angle_alpha   90.00
_cell.angle_beta   90.00
_cell.angle_gamma   90.00
#
_symmetry.space_group_name_H-M   'P 1'
#
loop_
_entity.id
_entity.type
_entity.pdbx_description
1 polymer ?
#
loop_
_entity_poly.entity_id
_entity_poly.type
_entity_poly.pdbx_seq_one_letter_code
_entity_poly.pdbx_strand_id
1 'polypeptide(L)'
;MFHLLFYLNKLLGGFSNELSTLNEKNPIKINEESNIKEEKIEKLLYESFIPLESLLFLIEVNSLNDDSTKYLIEHTVIPMKNYILSYKGSIQDALREFGAFGPKIIVKDKGLKLSLELRNSYFESDISQIAKTLYKVKNENVNVGEIDLKNFKEKYRNLDNKYIKMVLALRKSIVESDNLVSALKRERKEFIKSFAEKREFTKEEILEIKIHLNLAGSIFAPDLLLKIVGQIMLQNKMEFIQKNVSKMIKPIEELCEMIKHMSRVSKKDEIIKFLKACLVRNDWIFKDLLDDAFKARSRILESFLLPEKEEIVIEKEKALDKYQENVIKELIRNIEDLPENIFDKFLVINAEIQKDYLNLLISGQKQEEENLKKKFEEYS
;
A
#
# COMPACT_ATOMS: atom_id res chain seq x y z
N MET A 1 -25.70 11.55 10.91
CA MET A 1 -25.91 12.99 11.25
C MET A 1 -25.65 13.35 12.72
N PHE A 2 -24.93 12.52 13.51
CA PHE A 2 -24.57 12.83 14.92
C PHE A 2 -23.04 12.87 15.19
N HIS A 3 -22.19 12.64 14.17
CA HIS A 3 -20.73 12.71 14.31
C HIS A 3 -20.09 14.04 13.88
N LEU A 4 -20.79 14.88 13.11
CA LEU A 4 -20.25 16.15 12.62
C LEU A 4 -20.30 17.28 13.68
N LEU A 5 -21.36 17.31 14.50
CA LEU A 5 -21.54 18.30 15.58
C LEU A 5 -20.59 18.07 16.78
N PHE A 6 -20.16 16.83 17.01
CA PHE A 6 -19.17 16.49 18.05
C PHE A 6 -17.74 16.95 17.67
N TYR A 7 -17.41 16.94 16.36
CA TYR A 7 -16.15 17.47 15.84
C TYR A 7 -16.15 19.01 15.73
N LEU A 8 -17.30 19.63 15.46
CA LEU A 8 -17.43 21.08 15.31
C LEU A 8 -17.30 21.86 16.63
N ASN A 9 -17.75 21.32 17.77
CA ASN A 9 -17.55 21.96 19.07
C ASN A 9 -16.10 21.89 19.57
N LYS A 10 -15.28 20.98 19.02
CA LYS A 10 -13.85 20.83 19.39
C LYS A 10 -12.92 21.76 18.59
N LEU A 11 -13.38 22.33 17.48
CA LEU A 11 -12.58 23.19 16.60
C LEU A 11 -12.63 24.68 16.97
N LEU A 12 -13.57 25.11 17.83
CA LEU A 12 -13.79 26.53 18.16
C LEU A 12 -13.35 26.95 19.57
N GLY A 13 -12.74 26.06 20.36
CA GLY A 13 -12.26 26.43 21.71
C GLY A 13 -11.16 25.53 22.23
N GLY A 14 -9.92 26.03 22.24
CA GLY A 14 -8.82 25.43 23.00
C GLY A 14 -7.69 24.85 22.16
N PHE A 15 -6.96 25.68 21.44
CA PHE A 15 -5.84 25.25 20.58
C PHE A 15 -4.48 25.09 21.30
N SER A 16 -4.37 25.27 22.61
CA SER A 16 -3.06 25.25 23.31
C SER A 16 -2.76 24.02 24.17
N ASN A 17 -3.75 23.24 24.63
CA ASN A 17 -3.52 22.17 25.62
C ASN A 17 -3.74 20.73 25.14
N GLU A 18 -4.11 20.50 23.87
CA GLU A 18 -4.40 19.15 23.34
C GLU A 18 -3.48 18.69 22.18
N LEU A 19 -2.38 19.39 21.90
CA LEU A 19 -1.33 18.84 21.01
C LEU A 19 -0.62 17.62 21.63
N SER A 20 -0.65 17.51 22.96
CA SER A 20 -0.13 16.34 23.72
C SER A 20 -1.08 15.13 23.70
N THR A 21 -2.40 15.34 23.62
CA THR A 21 -3.41 14.26 23.71
C THR A 21 -3.89 13.74 22.35
N LEU A 22 -3.64 14.46 21.25
CA LEU A 22 -3.86 13.98 19.87
C LEU A 22 -2.87 12.88 19.46
N ASN A 23 -1.73 12.74 20.14
CA ASN A 23 -0.82 11.60 19.96
C ASN A 23 -1.33 10.30 20.62
N GLU A 24 -2.29 10.36 21.54
CA GLU A 24 -2.65 9.22 22.41
C GLU A 24 -3.98 8.54 22.06
N LYS A 25 -4.86 9.12 21.24
CA LYS A 25 -6.21 8.56 20.99
C LYS A 25 -6.53 8.11 19.57
N ASN A 26 -5.51 7.94 18.73
CA ASN A 26 -5.44 6.91 17.69
C ASN A 26 -4.06 7.00 17.03
N PRO A 27 -3.00 6.47 17.66
CA PRO A 27 -1.85 6.09 16.87
C PRO A 27 -2.29 4.87 16.07
N ILE A 28 -2.77 5.08 14.84
CA ILE A 28 -2.59 4.02 13.84
C ILE A 28 -1.08 3.94 13.68
N LYS A 29 -0.48 3.05 14.48
CA LYS A 29 0.86 2.53 14.26
C LYS A 29 1.02 2.36 12.77
N ILE A 30 2.01 3.08 12.25
CA ILE A 30 2.41 3.09 10.85
C ILE A 30 2.30 1.64 10.33
N ASN A 31 1.63 1.46 9.18
CA ASN A 31 1.36 0.18 8.49
C ASN A 31 2.63 -0.61 8.10
N GLU A 32 3.80 -0.21 8.60
CA GLU A 32 4.93 -1.11 8.78
C GLU A 32 4.51 -2.31 9.61
N GLU A 33 3.77 -2.16 10.71
CA GLU A 33 3.44 -3.31 11.56
C GLU A 33 2.55 -4.36 10.88
N SER A 34 1.59 -3.96 10.03
CA SER A 34 0.72 -4.89 9.31
C SER A 34 1.44 -5.57 8.14
N ASN A 35 2.19 -4.81 7.32
CA ASN A 35 3.02 -5.38 6.26
C ASN A 35 4.11 -6.29 6.83
N ILE A 36 4.74 -5.89 7.94
CA ILE A 36 5.70 -6.72 8.69
C ILE A 36 5.00 -7.96 9.24
N LYS A 37 3.75 -7.87 9.71
CA LYS A 37 2.98 -9.02 10.19
C LYS A 37 2.64 -9.98 9.05
N GLU A 38 2.19 -9.48 7.89
CA GLU A 38 1.89 -10.30 6.71
C GLU A 38 3.14 -10.95 6.12
N GLU A 39 4.24 -10.21 6.03
CA GLU A 39 5.54 -10.75 5.61
C GLU A 39 6.07 -11.80 6.60
N LYS A 40 5.87 -11.61 7.90
CA LYS A 40 6.22 -12.63 8.92
C LYS A 40 5.37 -13.89 8.77
N ILE A 41 4.07 -13.76 8.51
CA ILE A 41 3.18 -14.91 8.31
C ILE A 41 3.51 -15.63 6.99
N GLU A 42 3.78 -14.88 5.91
CA GLU A 42 4.23 -15.43 4.63
C GLU A 42 5.51 -16.25 4.79
N LYS A 43 6.55 -15.68 5.40
CA LYS A 43 7.80 -16.40 5.69
C LYS A 43 7.57 -17.63 6.56
N LEU A 44 6.73 -17.52 7.60
CA LEU A 44 6.40 -18.66 8.45
C LEU A 44 5.72 -19.80 7.68
N LEU A 45 4.86 -19.47 6.73
CA LEU A 45 4.04 -20.45 6.02
C LEU A 45 4.72 -21.04 4.78
N TYR A 46 5.42 -20.22 4.00
CA TYR A 46 6.02 -20.61 2.72
C TYR A 46 7.55 -20.74 2.75
N GLU A 47 8.24 -20.11 3.71
CA GLU A 47 9.71 -20.14 3.79
C GLU A 47 10.26 -20.93 4.99
N SER A 48 9.44 -21.38 5.95
CA SER A 48 9.94 -22.08 7.14
C SER A 48 10.41 -23.51 6.86
N PHE A 49 9.83 -24.19 5.86
CA PHE A 49 10.22 -25.55 5.49
C PHE A 49 11.41 -25.59 4.52
N ILE A 50 11.46 -24.65 3.57
CA ILE A 50 12.60 -24.39 2.66
C ILE A 50 12.59 -22.88 2.41
N PRO A 51 13.58 -22.12 2.91
CA PRO A 51 13.67 -20.69 2.62
C PRO A 51 13.77 -20.42 1.12
N LEU A 52 13.17 -19.33 0.63
CA LEU A 52 13.13 -19.04 -0.81
C LEU A 52 14.53 -19.02 -1.43
N GLU A 53 15.52 -18.44 -0.76
CA GLU A 53 16.90 -18.42 -1.24
C GLU A 53 17.52 -19.83 -1.33
N SER A 54 17.18 -20.70 -0.39
CA SER A 54 17.58 -22.11 -0.40
C SER A 54 16.88 -22.88 -1.53
N LEU A 55 15.58 -22.62 -1.72
CA LEU A 55 14.78 -23.22 -2.80
C LEU A 55 15.31 -22.82 -4.18
N LEU A 56 15.62 -21.54 -4.40
CA LEU A 56 16.19 -21.04 -5.66
C LEU A 56 17.55 -21.68 -5.95
N PHE A 57 18.41 -21.80 -4.93
CA PHE A 57 19.70 -22.49 -5.08
C PHE A 57 19.50 -23.96 -5.43
N LEU A 58 18.55 -24.66 -4.79
CA LEU A 58 18.24 -26.06 -5.12
C LEU A 58 17.72 -26.20 -6.55
N ILE A 59 16.89 -25.27 -7.02
CA ILE A 59 16.38 -25.24 -8.40
C ILE A 59 17.54 -25.11 -9.39
N GLU A 60 18.48 -24.21 -9.11
CA GLU A 60 19.64 -23.97 -9.97
C GLU A 60 20.60 -25.17 -9.99
N VAL A 61 21.06 -25.63 -8.82
CA VAL A 61 22.09 -26.68 -8.73
C VAL A 61 21.58 -28.04 -9.23
N ASN A 62 20.27 -28.29 -9.12
CA ASN A 62 19.64 -29.50 -9.66
C ASN A 62 19.12 -29.30 -11.10
N SER A 63 19.32 -28.14 -11.71
CA SER A 63 18.87 -27.81 -13.07
C SER A 63 17.38 -28.13 -13.30
N LEU A 64 16.52 -27.77 -12.34
CA LEU A 64 15.10 -28.10 -12.41
C LEU A 64 14.41 -27.32 -13.52
N ASN A 65 13.57 -28.01 -14.30
CA ASN A 65 12.65 -27.40 -15.25
C ASN A 65 11.35 -26.94 -14.55
N ASP A 66 10.46 -26.24 -15.27
CA ASP A 66 9.22 -25.70 -14.68
C ASP A 66 8.37 -26.78 -13.99
N ASP A 67 8.21 -27.95 -14.61
CA ASP A 67 7.45 -29.07 -14.05
C ASP A 67 8.10 -29.62 -12.78
N SER A 68 9.43 -29.76 -12.78
CA SER A 68 10.19 -30.27 -11.63
C SER A 68 10.22 -29.26 -10.48
N THR A 69 10.34 -27.97 -10.79
CA THR A 69 10.22 -26.88 -9.82
C THR A 69 8.84 -26.85 -9.19
N LYS A 70 7.78 -26.95 -10.01
CA LYS A 70 6.41 -27.04 -9.52
C LYS A 70 6.20 -28.28 -8.65
N TYR A 71 6.68 -29.44 -9.11
CA TYR A 71 6.61 -30.70 -8.36
C TYR A 71 7.28 -30.58 -6.99
N LEU A 72 8.49 -30.01 -6.93
CA LEU A 72 9.20 -29.76 -5.68
C LEU A 72 8.34 -28.93 -4.72
N ILE A 73 7.78 -27.81 -5.17
CA ILE A 73 6.95 -26.92 -4.34
C ILE A 73 5.67 -27.63 -3.85
N GLU A 74 4.98 -28.33 -4.74
CA GLU A 74 3.72 -29.03 -4.44
C GLU A 74 3.88 -30.21 -3.47
N HIS A 75 5.07 -30.81 -3.40
CA HIS A 75 5.34 -31.97 -2.55
C HIS A 75 6.20 -31.65 -1.32
N THR A 76 6.73 -30.42 -1.21
CA THR A 76 7.49 -29.96 -0.05
C THR A 76 6.85 -28.74 0.62
N VAL A 77 6.92 -27.56 0.01
CA VAL A 77 6.50 -26.30 0.63
C VAL A 77 5.00 -26.29 0.96
N ILE A 78 4.13 -26.64 -0.01
CA ILE A 78 2.66 -26.55 0.17
C ILE A 78 2.12 -27.52 1.23
N PRO A 79 2.52 -28.82 1.24
CA PRO A 79 2.09 -29.74 2.28
C PRO A 79 2.49 -29.27 3.68
N MET A 80 3.67 -28.66 3.81
CA MET A 80 4.20 -28.21 5.11
C MET A 80 3.52 -26.93 5.58
N LYS A 81 3.24 -26.00 4.68
CA LYS A 81 2.33 -24.87 4.93
C LYS A 81 0.99 -25.36 5.50
N ASN A 82 0.39 -26.36 4.86
CA ASN A 82 -0.90 -26.94 5.29
C ASN A 82 -0.80 -27.66 6.65
N TYR A 83 0.34 -28.31 6.92
CA TYR A 83 0.63 -28.88 8.22
C TYR A 83 0.64 -27.81 9.32
N ILE A 84 1.38 -26.71 9.13
CA ILE A 84 1.43 -25.59 10.10
C ILE A 84 0.02 -25.03 10.35
N LEU A 85 -0.76 -24.78 9.30
CA LEU A 85 -2.13 -24.25 9.39
C LEU A 85 -3.13 -25.18 10.09
N SER A 86 -2.83 -26.48 10.17
CA SER A 86 -3.70 -27.49 10.80
C SER A 86 -3.15 -28.04 12.11
N TYR A 87 -1.96 -27.61 12.52
CA TYR A 87 -1.31 -28.10 13.72
C TYR A 87 -2.06 -27.66 14.97
N LYS A 88 -2.33 -28.63 15.87
CA LYS A 88 -3.11 -28.40 17.09
C LYS A 88 -2.27 -28.01 18.30
N GLY A 89 -0.94 -28.15 18.22
CA GLY A 89 0.02 -27.79 19.28
C GLY A 89 0.64 -26.41 19.07
N SER A 90 1.76 -26.13 19.74
CA SER A 90 2.51 -24.89 19.52
C SER A 90 3.15 -24.87 18.14
N ILE A 91 3.13 -23.73 17.44
CA ILE A 91 3.78 -23.61 16.12
C ILE A 91 5.29 -23.90 16.24
N GLN A 92 5.91 -23.55 17.36
CA GLN A 92 7.31 -23.86 17.62
C GLN A 92 7.58 -25.37 17.60
N ASP A 93 6.68 -26.19 18.13
CA ASP A 93 6.80 -27.65 18.08
C ASP A 93 6.64 -28.19 16.66
N ALA A 94 5.73 -27.62 15.86
CA ALA A 94 5.63 -27.94 14.44
C ALA A 94 6.93 -27.64 13.68
N LEU A 95 7.53 -26.47 13.92
CA LEU A 95 8.79 -26.08 13.28
C LEU A 95 9.99 -26.95 13.71
N ARG A 96 10.00 -27.44 14.96
CA ARG A 96 11.03 -28.40 15.42
C ARG A 96 11.02 -29.68 14.59
N GLU A 97 9.85 -30.15 14.15
CA GLU A 97 9.76 -31.35 13.29
C GLU A 97 10.39 -31.12 11.91
N PHE A 98 10.48 -29.88 11.42
CA PHE A 98 11.15 -29.56 10.16
C PHE A 98 12.67 -29.68 10.27
N GLY A 99 13.24 -29.61 11.47
CA GLY A 99 14.67 -29.82 11.71
C GLY A 99 15.17 -31.25 11.49
N ALA A 100 14.31 -32.19 11.13
CA ALA A 100 14.69 -33.58 10.93
C ALA A 100 15.53 -33.79 9.65
N PHE A 101 16.83 -34.06 9.84
CA PHE A 101 17.77 -34.47 8.78
C PHE A 101 18.34 -35.85 9.08
N GLY A 102 18.62 -36.63 8.03
CA GLY A 102 19.32 -37.91 8.14
C GLY A 102 18.63 -39.05 7.37
N PRO A 103 19.28 -40.22 7.32
CA PRO A 103 18.82 -41.37 6.52
C PRO A 103 17.57 -42.04 7.08
N LYS A 104 17.22 -41.79 8.34
CA LYS A 104 16.01 -42.30 8.99
C LYS A 104 15.27 -41.15 9.65
N ILE A 105 14.21 -40.68 9.00
CA ILE A 105 13.38 -39.59 9.50
C ILE A 105 12.36 -40.16 10.48
N ILE A 106 12.47 -39.75 11.74
CA ILE A 106 11.52 -40.09 12.81
C ILE A 106 10.73 -38.83 13.15
N VAL A 107 9.47 -38.79 12.73
CA VAL A 107 8.53 -37.69 12.98
C VAL A 107 7.26 -38.23 13.62
N LYS A 108 6.58 -37.38 14.39
CA LYS A 108 5.34 -37.77 15.08
C LYS A 108 4.19 -37.92 14.08
N ASP A 109 4.13 -37.02 13.10
CA ASP A 109 3.14 -37.07 12.04
C ASP A 109 3.69 -37.79 10.79
N LYS A 110 3.03 -38.87 10.39
CA LYS A 110 3.40 -39.65 9.19
C LYS A 110 3.22 -38.86 7.89
N GLY A 111 2.33 -37.86 7.87
CA GLY A 111 2.11 -36.97 6.73
C GLY A 111 3.30 -36.06 6.42
N LEU A 112 4.21 -35.84 7.39
CA LEU A 112 5.43 -35.06 7.20
C LEU A 112 6.56 -35.85 6.51
N LYS A 113 6.55 -37.18 6.66
CA LYS A 113 7.70 -38.02 6.35
C LYS A 113 8.11 -37.90 4.89
N LEU A 114 7.16 -38.00 3.96
CA LEU A 114 7.44 -37.96 2.52
C LEU A 114 8.00 -36.61 2.08
N SER A 115 7.42 -35.50 2.56
CA SER A 115 7.91 -34.16 2.23
C SER A 115 9.29 -33.89 2.81
N LEU A 116 9.59 -34.40 4.00
CA LEU A 116 10.92 -34.34 4.61
C LEU A 116 11.95 -35.18 3.86
N GLU A 117 11.59 -36.40 3.45
CA GLU A 117 12.45 -37.27 2.65
C GLU A 117 12.79 -36.62 1.31
N LEU A 118 11.78 -36.08 0.61
CA LEU A 118 11.97 -35.39 -0.67
C LEU A 118 12.85 -34.13 -0.51
N ARG A 119 12.54 -33.28 0.47
CA ARG A 119 13.36 -32.10 0.77
C ARG A 119 14.81 -32.49 1.05
N ASN A 120 15.02 -33.48 1.91
CA ASN A 120 16.35 -33.93 2.28
C ASN A 120 17.08 -34.50 1.06
N SER A 121 16.41 -35.22 0.16
CA SER A 121 17.07 -35.72 -1.07
C SER A 121 17.61 -34.58 -1.96
N TYR A 122 16.90 -33.45 -2.04
CA TYR A 122 17.42 -32.27 -2.76
C TYR A 122 18.57 -31.58 -2.03
N PHE A 123 18.57 -31.57 -0.70
CA PHE A 123 19.72 -31.05 0.06
C PHE A 123 20.95 -31.94 -0.04
N GLU A 124 20.78 -33.26 -0.13
CA GLU A 124 21.90 -34.19 -0.29
C GLU A 124 22.43 -34.23 -1.72
N SER A 125 21.65 -33.82 -2.74
CA SER A 125 22.16 -33.64 -4.10
C SER A 125 23.00 -32.36 -4.28
N ASP A 126 22.84 -31.38 -3.40
CA ASP A 126 23.72 -30.21 -3.31
C ASP A 126 25.05 -30.58 -2.61
N ILE A 127 26.06 -30.97 -3.42
CA ILE A 127 27.41 -31.31 -2.93
C ILE A 127 28.04 -30.15 -2.15
N SER A 128 27.75 -28.91 -2.52
CA SER A 128 28.33 -27.71 -1.88
C SER A 128 27.76 -27.43 -0.48
N GLN A 129 26.61 -28.04 -0.15
CA GLN A 129 25.85 -27.84 1.08
C GLN A 129 25.43 -26.37 1.32
N ILE A 130 25.49 -25.51 0.31
CA ILE A 130 25.12 -24.10 0.39
C ILE A 130 23.63 -23.97 0.68
N ALA A 131 22.78 -24.74 0.00
CA ALA A 131 21.33 -24.70 0.25
C ALA A 131 20.99 -25.04 1.69
N LYS A 132 21.63 -26.09 2.24
CA LYS A 132 21.43 -26.55 3.62
C LYS A 132 21.96 -25.53 4.64
N THR A 133 23.03 -24.83 4.30
CA THR A 133 23.57 -23.73 5.11
C THR A 133 22.59 -22.56 5.15
N LEU A 134 22.06 -22.14 3.99
CA LEU A 134 21.03 -21.09 3.90
C LEU A 134 19.77 -21.46 4.70
N TYR A 135 19.36 -22.73 4.65
CA TYR A 135 18.27 -23.25 5.47
C TYR A 135 18.53 -23.05 6.97
N LYS A 136 19.69 -23.48 7.47
CA LYS A 136 20.04 -23.39 8.90
C LYS A 136 20.07 -21.93 9.38
N VAL A 137 20.77 -21.06 8.64
CA VAL A 137 20.91 -19.63 9.00
C VAL A 137 19.55 -18.93 9.14
N LYS A 138 18.62 -19.23 8.22
CA LYS A 138 17.26 -18.65 8.25
C LYS A 138 16.41 -19.22 9.38
N ASN A 139 16.53 -20.51 9.70
CA ASN A 139 15.68 -21.18 10.69
C ASN A 139 16.19 -21.11 12.13
N GLU A 140 17.46 -20.81 12.37
CA GLU A 140 18.04 -20.61 13.71
C GLU A 140 17.44 -19.40 14.45
N ASN A 141 16.80 -18.46 13.74
CA ASN A 141 16.31 -17.19 14.29
C ASN A 141 14.78 -17.02 14.20
N VAL A 142 14.02 -18.07 13.89
CA VAL A 142 12.56 -17.97 13.78
C VAL A 142 11.94 -17.93 15.19
N ASN A 143 11.79 -16.73 15.73
CA ASN A 143 11.00 -16.49 16.93
C ASN A 143 9.52 -16.38 16.54
N VAL A 144 8.79 -17.49 16.72
CA VAL A 144 7.34 -17.50 16.54
C VAL A 144 6.74 -16.96 17.84
N GLY A 145 6.48 -15.65 17.91
CA GLY A 145 5.61 -15.09 18.95
C GLY A 145 4.21 -15.72 18.89
N GLU A 146 3.26 -15.25 19.70
CA GLU A 146 1.86 -15.69 19.62
C GLU A 146 1.22 -15.27 18.29
N ILE A 147 1.43 -16.07 17.24
CA ILE A 147 0.79 -15.91 15.93
C ILE A 147 -0.40 -16.88 15.92
N ASP A 148 -1.61 -16.35 16.02
CA ASP A 148 -2.82 -17.16 15.87
C ASP A 148 -3.08 -17.44 14.38
N LEU A 149 -2.78 -18.67 13.95
CA LEU A 149 -2.97 -19.11 12.57
C LEU A 149 -4.38 -19.65 12.27
N LYS A 150 -5.26 -19.77 13.28
CA LYS A 150 -6.58 -20.43 13.13
C LYS A 150 -7.49 -19.74 12.11
N ASN A 151 -7.36 -18.43 11.95
CA ASN A 151 -8.20 -17.64 11.03
C ASN A 151 -7.63 -17.54 9.60
N PHE A 152 -6.46 -18.12 9.33
CA PHE A 152 -5.74 -17.93 8.05
C PHE A 152 -5.88 -19.11 7.08
N LYS A 153 -6.52 -20.21 7.50
CA LYS A 153 -6.58 -21.44 6.71
C LYS A 153 -7.28 -21.28 5.35
N GLU A 154 -8.39 -20.55 5.30
CA GLU A 154 -9.14 -20.34 4.05
C GLU A 154 -8.48 -19.27 3.15
N LYS A 155 -8.01 -18.18 3.75
CA LYS A 155 -7.34 -17.06 3.04
C LYS A 155 -6.09 -17.52 2.27
N TYR A 156 -5.36 -18.51 2.79
CA TYR A 156 -4.05 -18.94 2.24
C TYR A 156 -4.13 -20.16 1.32
N ARG A 157 -5.32 -20.73 1.11
CA ARG A 157 -5.51 -21.84 0.17
C ARG A 157 -5.40 -21.37 -1.29
N ASN A 158 -5.78 -20.12 -1.58
CA ASN A 158 -5.78 -19.55 -2.92
C ASN A 158 -4.44 -18.93 -3.34
N LEU A 159 -3.45 -18.87 -2.43
CA LEU A 159 -2.16 -18.24 -2.65
C LEU A 159 -1.08 -19.21 -3.16
N ASP A 160 -1.33 -20.52 -3.12
CA ASP A 160 -0.39 -21.55 -3.59
C ASP A 160 -0.02 -21.38 -5.06
N ASN A 161 -1.03 -21.14 -5.92
CA ASN A 161 -0.80 -20.87 -7.34
C ASN A 161 0.01 -19.59 -7.58
N LYS A 162 -0.13 -18.59 -6.69
CA LYS A 162 0.65 -17.35 -6.78
C LYS A 162 2.08 -17.56 -6.34
N TYR A 163 2.30 -18.34 -5.29
CA TYR A 163 3.65 -18.73 -4.84
C TYR A 163 4.39 -19.52 -5.93
N ILE A 164 3.73 -20.51 -6.54
CA ILE A 164 4.30 -21.28 -7.65
C ILE A 164 4.69 -20.35 -8.81
N LYS A 165 3.80 -19.43 -9.22
CA LYS A 165 4.10 -18.44 -10.27
C LYS A 165 5.31 -17.57 -9.91
N MET A 166 5.39 -17.09 -8.67
CA MET A 166 6.51 -16.30 -8.18
C MET A 166 7.84 -17.07 -8.31
N VAL A 167 7.88 -18.32 -7.84
CA VAL A 167 9.12 -19.13 -7.91
C VAL A 167 9.49 -19.46 -9.36
N LEU A 168 8.52 -19.74 -10.23
CA LEU A 168 8.77 -19.97 -11.66
C LEU A 168 9.31 -18.71 -12.37
N ALA A 169 8.80 -17.53 -12.03
CA ALA A 169 9.33 -16.26 -12.56
C ALA A 169 10.79 -16.04 -12.12
N LEU A 170 11.11 -16.33 -10.86
CA LEU A 170 12.48 -16.23 -10.34
C LEU A 170 13.42 -17.27 -10.97
N ARG A 171 12.96 -18.50 -11.16
CA ARG A 171 13.69 -19.53 -11.93
C ARG A 171 14.04 -19.02 -13.33
N LYS A 172 13.06 -18.43 -14.04
CA LYS A 172 13.28 -17.88 -15.37
C LYS A 172 14.40 -16.83 -15.36
N SER A 173 14.39 -15.92 -14.37
CA SER A 173 15.47 -14.94 -14.21
C SER A 173 16.85 -15.57 -13.93
N ILE A 174 16.92 -16.70 -13.22
CA ILE A 174 18.18 -17.46 -13.03
C ILE A 174 18.69 -17.99 -14.38
N VAL A 175 17.81 -18.66 -15.14
CA VAL A 175 18.16 -19.26 -16.44
C VAL A 175 18.56 -18.20 -17.47
N GLU A 176 17.85 -17.08 -17.49
CA GLU A 176 18.09 -15.98 -18.44
C GLU A 176 19.24 -15.05 -18.02
N SER A 177 19.90 -15.32 -16.89
CA SER A 177 20.98 -14.49 -16.32
C SER A 177 20.58 -13.03 -16.07
N ASP A 178 19.30 -12.81 -15.76
CA ASP A 178 18.77 -11.51 -15.38
C ASP A 178 19.27 -11.09 -13.99
N ASN A 179 19.12 -9.81 -13.65
CA ASN A 179 19.42 -9.31 -12.31
C ASN A 179 18.46 -9.94 -11.27
N LEU A 180 18.88 -11.07 -10.70
CA LEU A 180 18.09 -11.85 -9.74
C LEU A 180 17.72 -11.03 -8.49
N VAL A 181 18.55 -10.06 -8.09
CA VAL A 181 18.28 -9.21 -6.92
C VAL A 181 17.08 -8.30 -7.17
N SER A 182 16.97 -7.70 -8.36
CA SER A 182 15.83 -6.84 -8.70
C SER A 182 14.56 -7.67 -8.94
N ALA A 183 14.68 -8.82 -9.61
CA ALA A 183 13.58 -9.77 -9.79
C ALA A 183 13.04 -10.25 -8.43
N LEU A 184 13.91 -10.69 -7.52
CA LEU A 184 13.52 -11.16 -6.18
C LEU A 184 12.80 -10.08 -5.37
N LYS A 185 13.25 -8.83 -5.43
CA LYS A 185 12.55 -7.70 -4.78
C LYS A 185 11.17 -7.45 -5.38
N ARG A 186 11.03 -7.50 -6.71
CA ARG A 186 9.76 -7.28 -7.41
C ARG A 186 8.76 -8.40 -7.11
N GLU A 187 9.14 -9.64 -7.35
CA GLU A 187 8.27 -10.81 -7.22
C GLU A 187 7.82 -11.01 -5.76
N ARG A 188 8.72 -10.84 -4.77
CA ARG A 188 8.33 -10.86 -3.35
C ARG A 188 7.31 -9.79 -3.01
N LYS A 189 7.50 -8.56 -3.50
CA LYS A 189 6.57 -7.46 -3.24
C LYS A 189 5.19 -7.73 -3.83
N GLU A 190 5.11 -8.27 -5.04
CA GLU A 190 3.84 -8.65 -5.68
C GLU A 190 3.17 -9.82 -4.97
N PHE A 191 3.95 -10.81 -4.53
CA PHE A 191 3.45 -11.94 -3.76
C PHE A 191 2.94 -11.49 -2.38
N ILE A 192 3.67 -10.68 -1.63
CA ILE A 192 3.23 -10.12 -0.33
C ILE A 192 1.93 -9.32 -0.50
N LYS A 193 1.81 -8.49 -1.55
CA LYS A 193 0.56 -7.80 -1.89
C LYS A 193 -0.63 -8.75 -2.11
N SER A 194 -0.38 -10.02 -2.42
CA SER A 194 -1.43 -11.01 -2.57
C SER A 194 -1.95 -11.56 -1.24
N PHE A 195 -1.22 -11.36 -0.14
CA PHE A 195 -1.63 -11.67 1.25
C PHE A 195 -2.38 -10.53 1.92
N ALA A 196 -2.11 -9.29 1.49
CA ALA A 196 -2.91 -8.15 1.88
C ALA A 196 -4.37 -8.46 1.56
N GLU A 197 -5.23 -8.40 2.58
CA GLU A 197 -6.67 -8.36 2.34
C GLU A 197 -6.92 -7.17 1.43
N LYS A 198 -7.20 -7.42 0.14
CA LYS A 198 -7.69 -6.37 -0.73
C LYS A 198 -9.01 -5.93 -0.14
N ARG A 199 -8.99 -4.77 0.50
CA ARG A 199 -10.18 -4.13 1.05
C ARG A 199 -11.23 -4.09 -0.07
N GLU A 200 -12.41 -4.61 0.20
CA GLU A 200 -13.55 -4.35 -0.68
C GLU A 200 -13.96 -2.90 -0.48
N PHE A 201 -13.96 -2.14 -1.57
CA PHE A 201 -14.41 -0.75 -1.55
C PHE A 201 -15.86 -0.69 -1.99
N THR A 202 -16.68 0.01 -1.21
CA THR A 202 -18.03 0.40 -1.61
C THR A 202 -17.95 1.42 -2.75
N LYS A 203 -19.05 1.56 -3.50
CA LYS A 203 -19.15 2.57 -4.58
C LYS A 203 -18.93 3.99 -4.06
N GLU A 204 -19.43 4.28 -2.86
CA GLU A 204 -19.26 5.58 -2.20
C GLU A 204 -17.80 5.87 -1.89
N GLU A 205 -17.07 4.91 -1.32
CA GLU A 205 -15.64 5.08 -1.03
C GLU A 205 -14.83 5.31 -2.31
N ILE A 206 -15.13 4.56 -3.39
CA ILE A 206 -14.48 4.76 -4.69
C ILE A 206 -14.76 6.18 -5.20
N LEU A 207 -16.02 6.64 -5.10
CA LEU A 207 -16.42 7.98 -5.51
C LEU A 207 -15.73 9.07 -4.69
N GLU A 208 -15.62 8.90 -3.38
CA GLU A 208 -14.91 9.84 -2.49
C GLU A 208 -13.43 9.95 -2.86
N ILE A 209 -12.74 8.82 -3.05
CA ILE A 209 -11.33 8.82 -3.48
C ILE A 209 -11.19 9.51 -4.84
N LYS A 210 -12.11 9.22 -5.78
CA LYS A 210 -12.15 9.82 -7.11
C LYS A 210 -12.28 11.34 -7.01
N ILE A 211 -13.29 11.84 -6.30
CA ILE A 211 -13.53 13.27 -6.10
C ILE A 211 -12.29 13.91 -5.48
N HIS A 212 -11.80 13.31 -4.39
CA HIS A 212 -10.67 13.86 -3.65
C HIS A 212 -9.42 14.00 -4.53
N LEU A 213 -9.08 12.98 -5.32
CA LEU A 213 -7.93 13.04 -6.22
C LEU A 213 -8.13 14.07 -7.35
N ASN A 214 -9.30 14.06 -8.00
CA ASN A 214 -9.59 14.93 -9.15
C ASN A 214 -9.62 16.41 -8.77
N LEU A 215 -10.05 16.73 -7.54
CA LEU A 215 -10.09 18.11 -7.02
C LEU A 215 -8.75 18.56 -6.40
N ALA A 216 -7.65 17.92 -6.81
CA ALA A 216 -6.29 18.20 -6.34
C ALA A 216 -6.09 18.00 -4.83
N GLY A 217 -6.80 17.04 -4.23
CA GLY A 217 -6.70 16.73 -2.80
C GLY A 217 -5.34 16.24 -2.36
N SER A 218 -4.48 15.78 -3.27
CA SER A 218 -3.07 15.50 -2.99
C SER A 218 -2.22 16.75 -2.76
N ILE A 219 -2.65 17.92 -3.27
CA ILE A 219 -2.02 19.22 -3.01
C ILE A 219 -2.68 19.86 -1.79
N PHE A 220 -4.01 19.93 -1.79
CA PHE A 220 -4.79 20.54 -0.72
C PHE A 220 -6.12 19.79 -0.56
N ALA A 221 -6.30 19.10 0.57
CA ALA A 221 -7.54 18.39 0.90
C ALA A 221 -8.79 19.27 0.67
N PRO A 222 -9.77 18.86 -0.18
CA PRO A 222 -10.85 19.75 -0.63
C PRO A 222 -11.77 20.24 0.49
N ASP A 223 -12.04 19.39 1.48
CA ASP A 223 -12.89 19.72 2.63
C ASP A 223 -12.24 20.76 3.55
N LEU A 224 -10.91 20.68 3.71
CA LEU A 224 -10.12 21.63 4.47
C LEU A 224 -10.00 22.95 3.70
N LEU A 225 -9.77 22.88 2.39
CA LEU A 225 -9.72 24.05 1.53
C LEU A 225 -11.05 24.81 1.58
N LEU A 226 -12.18 24.13 1.45
CA LEU A 226 -13.51 24.73 1.54
C LEU A 226 -13.69 25.53 2.84
N LYS A 227 -13.30 24.94 3.99
CA LYS A 227 -13.37 25.61 5.31
C LYS A 227 -12.47 26.84 5.37
N ILE A 228 -11.22 26.70 4.93
CA ILE A 228 -10.22 27.77 4.94
C ILE A 228 -10.67 28.92 4.04
N VAL A 229 -11.11 28.62 2.82
CA VAL A 229 -11.66 29.62 1.90
C VAL A 229 -12.84 30.32 2.54
N GLY A 230 -13.77 29.61 3.20
CA GLY A 230 -14.89 30.22 3.93
C GLY A 230 -14.47 31.30 4.94
N GLN A 231 -13.29 31.16 5.57
CA GLN A 231 -12.79 32.04 6.62
C GLN A 231 -11.87 33.18 6.12
N ILE A 232 -11.37 33.09 4.89
CA ILE A 232 -10.54 34.15 4.30
C ILE A 232 -11.38 35.41 4.03
N MET A 233 -10.91 36.55 4.56
CA MET A 233 -11.50 37.88 4.40
C MET A 233 -10.61 38.74 3.48
N LEU A 234 -10.85 38.66 2.17
CA LEU A 234 -10.11 39.42 1.15
C LEU A 234 -11.08 40.17 0.22
N GLN A 235 -10.74 41.40 -0.18
CA GLN A 235 -11.58 42.18 -1.11
C GLN A 235 -11.72 41.50 -2.48
N ASN A 236 -10.64 40.92 -3.02
CA ASN A 236 -10.63 40.21 -4.30
C ASN A 236 -10.61 38.68 -4.13
N LYS A 237 -11.33 38.16 -3.11
CA LYS A 237 -11.32 36.74 -2.74
C LYS A 237 -11.59 35.81 -3.92
N MET A 238 -12.60 36.10 -4.74
CA MET A 238 -12.98 35.26 -5.89
C MET A 238 -11.81 35.08 -6.88
N GLU A 239 -11.22 36.18 -7.34
CA GLU A 239 -10.09 36.14 -8.28
C GLU A 239 -8.86 35.48 -7.65
N PHE A 240 -8.59 35.78 -6.37
CA PHE A 240 -7.49 35.18 -5.62
C PHE A 240 -7.64 33.66 -5.49
N ILE A 241 -8.81 33.16 -5.11
CA ILE A 241 -9.09 31.73 -4.97
C ILE A 241 -9.04 31.06 -6.34
N GLN A 242 -9.69 31.62 -7.36
CA GLN A 242 -9.66 31.09 -8.71
C GLN A 242 -8.24 30.93 -9.25
N LYS A 243 -7.40 31.96 -9.10
CA LYS A 243 -6.00 31.93 -9.55
C LYS A 243 -5.18 30.84 -8.88
N ASN A 244 -5.30 30.69 -7.56
CA ASN A 244 -4.48 29.72 -6.82
C ASN A 244 -5.02 28.29 -6.97
N VAL A 245 -6.34 28.09 -6.96
CA VAL A 245 -6.97 26.77 -7.17
C VAL A 245 -6.69 26.24 -8.57
N SER A 246 -6.77 27.09 -9.60
CA SER A 246 -6.42 26.66 -10.97
C SER A 246 -4.97 26.15 -11.06
N LYS A 247 -4.03 26.79 -10.35
CA LYS A 247 -2.64 26.31 -10.26
C LYS A 247 -2.52 24.97 -9.52
N MET A 248 -3.30 24.78 -8.45
CA MET A 248 -3.31 23.51 -7.71
C MET A 248 -3.87 22.35 -8.54
N ILE A 249 -4.84 22.62 -9.42
CA ILE A 249 -5.46 21.61 -10.28
C ILE A 249 -4.59 21.27 -11.50
N LYS A 250 -3.75 22.19 -11.97
CA LYS A 250 -2.95 22.02 -13.19
C LYS A 250 -2.14 20.70 -13.26
N PRO A 251 -1.46 20.24 -12.20
CA PRO A 251 -0.77 18.94 -12.21
C PRO A 251 -1.70 17.75 -12.46
N ILE A 252 -2.95 17.82 -11.98
CA ILE A 252 -3.97 16.77 -12.20
C ILE A 252 -4.44 16.76 -13.65
N GLU A 253 -4.59 17.93 -14.28
CA GLU A 253 -4.93 18.01 -15.70
C GLU A 253 -3.86 17.36 -16.59
N GLU A 254 -2.59 17.69 -16.35
CA GLU A 254 -1.48 17.14 -17.12
C GLU A 254 -1.32 15.63 -16.88
N LEU A 255 -1.54 15.17 -15.64
CA LEU A 255 -1.61 13.74 -15.35
C LEU A 255 -2.75 13.07 -16.14
N CYS A 256 -3.93 13.68 -16.18
CA CYS A 256 -5.09 13.17 -16.91
C CYS A 256 -4.82 13.03 -18.41
N GLU A 257 -4.21 14.03 -19.03
CA GLU A 257 -3.84 13.96 -20.46
C GLU A 257 -2.72 12.95 -20.72
N MET A 258 -1.70 12.88 -19.85
CA MET A 258 -0.61 11.91 -19.99
C MET A 258 -1.13 10.46 -19.97
N ILE A 259 -2.02 10.13 -19.03
CA ILE A 259 -2.43 8.74 -18.81
C ILE A 259 -3.60 8.29 -19.69
N LYS A 260 -4.22 9.21 -20.46
CA LYS A 260 -5.47 9.01 -21.21
C LYS A 260 -5.49 7.75 -22.07
N HIS A 261 -4.38 7.49 -22.78
CA HIS A 261 -4.22 6.37 -23.71
C HIS A 261 -3.52 5.16 -23.10
N MET A 262 -3.16 5.22 -21.82
CA MET A 262 -2.45 4.15 -21.14
C MET A 262 -3.39 3.00 -20.75
N SER A 263 -2.81 1.81 -20.57
CA SER A 263 -3.54 0.67 -20.00
C SER A 263 -3.99 0.98 -18.56
N ARG A 264 -5.03 0.29 -18.08
CA ARG A 264 -5.55 0.42 -16.71
C ARG A 264 -4.47 0.27 -15.63
N VAL A 265 -3.58 -0.70 -15.81
CA VAL A 265 -2.44 -0.95 -14.90
C VAL A 265 -1.49 0.25 -14.91
N SER A 266 -1.10 0.71 -16.11
CA SER A 266 -0.21 1.85 -16.29
C SER A 266 -0.81 3.15 -15.74
N LYS A 267 -2.13 3.38 -15.92
CA LYS A 267 -2.84 4.53 -15.33
C LYS A 267 -2.72 4.54 -13.81
N LYS A 268 -3.00 3.41 -13.16
CA LYS A 268 -2.86 3.24 -11.71
C LYS A 268 -1.42 3.51 -11.24
N ASP A 269 -0.44 2.96 -11.94
CA ASP A 269 0.98 3.15 -11.62
C ASP A 269 1.42 4.62 -11.73
N GLU A 270 1.02 5.33 -12.78
CA GLU A 270 1.34 6.74 -12.96
C GLU A 270 0.66 7.64 -11.92
N ILE A 271 -0.59 7.34 -11.52
CA ILE A 271 -1.26 8.03 -10.41
C ILE A 271 -0.49 7.83 -9.09
N ILE A 272 -0.02 6.61 -8.81
CA ILE A 272 0.77 6.33 -7.60
C ILE A 272 2.12 7.06 -7.65
N LYS A 273 2.79 7.12 -8.82
CA LYS A 273 4.04 7.89 -8.99
C LYS A 273 3.82 9.38 -8.72
N PHE A 274 2.75 9.95 -9.27
CA PHE A 274 2.34 11.32 -9.01
C PHE A 274 2.13 11.58 -7.51
N LEU A 275 1.35 10.74 -6.82
CA LEU A 275 1.10 10.92 -5.39
C LEU A 275 2.38 10.81 -4.55
N LYS A 276 3.31 9.92 -4.93
CA LYS A 276 4.63 9.84 -4.29
C LYS A 276 5.47 11.10 -4.53
N ALA A 277 5.35 11.73 -5.70
CA ALA A 277 5.98 13.02 -6.01
C ALA A 277 5.42 14.18 -5.14
N CYS A 278 4.14 14.11 -4.74
CA CYS A 278 3.56 15.06 -3.80
C CYS A 278 4.14 14.93 -2.37
N LEU A 279 4.68 13.77 -1.99
CA LEU A 279 5.28 13.55 -0.66
C LEU A 279 6.78 13.86 -0.60
N VAL A 280 7.51 13.40 -1.61
CA VAL A 280 8.96 13.51 -1.65
C VAL A 280 9.33 14.18 -2.96
N ARG A 281 10.16 15.22 -2.87
CA ARG A 281 10.78 15.86 -4.03
C ARG A 281 11.58 14.81 -4.81
N ASN A 282 10.94 14.23 -5.81
CA ASN A 282 11.52 13.30 -6.76
C ASN A 282 11.62 13.99 -8.12
N ASP A 283 12.38 13.40 -9.04
CA ASP A 283 12.49 13.89 -10.43
C ASP A 283 11.28 13.44 -11.25
N TRP A 284 10.08 13.83 -10.81
CA TRP A 284 8.86 13.62 -11.59
C TRP A 284 8.81 14.60 -12.76
N ILE A 285 8.21 14.16 -13.87
CA ILE A 285 8.26 14.88 -15.16
C ILE A 285 7.61 16.27 -15.12
N PHE A 286 6.67 16.50 -14.20
CA PHE A 286 5.98 17.79 -14.02
C PHE A 286 6.34 18.45 -12.68
N LYS A 287 7.59 18.31 -12.22
CA LYS A 287 8.07 18.89 -10.97
C LYS A 287 7.79 20.39 -10.84
N ASP A 288 8.01 21.17 -11.90
CA ASP A 288 7.77 22.62 -11.87
C ASP A 288 6.29 22.96 -11.63
N LEU A 289 5.37 22.16 -12.20
CA LEU A 289 3.93 22.32 -11.97
C LEU A 289 3.55 21.96 -10.52
N LEU A 290 4.16 20.93 -9.95
CA LEU A 290 3.98 20.59 -8.53
C LEU A 290 4.49 21.71 -7.62
N ASP A 291 5.70 22.22 -7.88
CA ASP A 291 6.27 23.33 -7.10
C ASP A 291 5.36 24.56 -7.16
N ASP A 292 4.79 24.88 -8.33
CA ASP A 292 3.84 25.99 -8.46
C ASP A 292 2.48 25.73 -7.80
N ALA A 293 2.01 24.49 -7.78
CA ALA A 293 0.81 24.07 -7.06
C ALA A 293 0.99 24.21 -5.54
N PHE A 294 2.12 23.75 -4.99
CA PHE A 294 2.41 23.89 -3.56
C PHE A 294 2.63 25.36 -3.15
N LYS A 295 3.27 26.19 -3.99
CA LYS A 295 3.32 27.65 -3.77
C LYS A 295 1.92 28.27 -3.74
N ALA A 296 1.01 27.83 -4.61
CA ALA A 296 -0.36 28.31 -4.61
C ALA A 296 -1.12 27.91 -3.33
N ARG A 297 -0.89 26.70 -2.81
CA ARG A 297 -1.36 26.28 -1.49
C ARG A 297 -0.82 27.18 -0.37
N SER A 298 0.49 27.43 -0.33
CA SER A 298 1.10 28.29 0.70
C SER A 298 0.48 29.68 0.71
N ARG A 299 0.23 30.29 -0.44
CA ARG A 299 -0.43 31.61 -0.52
C ARG A 299 -1.83 31.64 0.09
N ILE A 300 -2.61 30.58 -0.09
CA ILE A 300 -3.94 30.46 0.51
C ILE A 300 -3.81 30.35 2.03
N LEU A 301 -2.86 29.55 2.52
CA LEU A 301 -2.59 29.40 3.96
C LEU A 301 -2.09 30.70 4.58
N GLU A 302 -1.16 31.40 3.93
CA GLU A 302 -0.67 32.72 4.35
C GLU A 302 -1.82 33.72 4.51
N SER A 303 -2.75 33.73 3.56
CA SER A 303 -3.93 34.62 3.61
C SER A 303 -4.90 34.26 4.73
N PHE A 304 -5.02 32.97 5.04
CA PHE A 304 -5.85 32.46 6.13
C PHE A 304 -5.24 32.74 7.51
N LEU A 305 -3.92 32.62 7.62
CA LEU A 305 -3.17 32.75 8.86
C LEU A 305 -2.70 34.19 9.15
N LEU A 306 -2.91 35.13 8.22
CA LEU A 306 -2.58 36.55 8.36
C LEU A 306 -2.97 37.18 9.71
N PRO A 307 -4.13 36.86 10.34
CA PRO A 307 -4.51 37.45 11.62
C PRO A 307 -3.75 36.90 12.84
N GLU A 308 -3.01 35.80 12.68
CA GLU A 308 -2.38 35.05 13.77
C GLU A 308 -0.99 35.57 14.11
N LYS A 309 -0.52 35.25 15.32
CA LYS A 309 0.88 35.51 15.71
C LYS A 309 1.81 34.52 15.02
N GLU A 310 3.03 34.96 14.68
CA GLU A 310 4.03 34.16 13.96
C GLU A 310 4.28 32.76 14.57
N GLU A 311 4.38 32.66 15.89
CA GLU A 311 4.53 31.38 16.61
C GLU A 311 3.36 30.42 16.33
N ILE A 312 2.13 30.93 16.30
CA ILE A 312 0.91 30.18 16.03
C ILE A 312 0.84 29.79 14.55
N VAL A 313 1.30 30.67 13.65
CA VAL A 313 1.39 30.37 12.20
C VAL A 313 2.27 29.16 11.97
N ILE A 314 3.48 29.13 12.54
CA ILE A 314 4.45 28.03 12.38
C ILE A 314 3.86 26.70 12.88
N GLU A 315 3.18 26.70 14.02
CA GLU A 315 2.54 25.50 14.56
C GLU A 315 1.38 25.00 13.68
N LYS A 316 0.52 25.92 13.22
CA LYS A 316 -0.61 25.59 12.34
C LYS A 316 -0.14 25.08 10.98
N GLU A 317 0.86 25.70 10.37
CA GLU A 317 1.43 25.24 9.09
C GLU A 317 2.00 23.82 9.21
N LYS A 318 2.80 23.54 10.24
CA LYS A 318 3.32 22.18 10.49
C LYS A 318 2.20 21.16 10.66
N ALA A 319 1.13 21.52 11.37
CA ALA A 319 -0.02 20.64 11.55
C ALA A 319 -0.77 20.39 10.22
N LEU A 320 -0.95 21.43 9.40
CA LEU A 320 -1.59 21.34 8.09
C LEU A 320 -0.76 20.52 7.09
N ASP A 321 0.56 20.65 7.12
CA ASP A 321 1.48 19.85 6.30
C ASP A 321 1.45 18.38 6.72
N LYS A 322 1.52 18.09 8.02
CA LYS A 322 1.39 16.72 8.54
C LYS A 322 0.04 16.10 8.19
N TYR A 323 -1.04 16.87 8.27
CA TYR A 323 -2.36 16.43 7.83
C TYR A 323 -2.37 16.10 6.34
N GLN A 324 -1.85 16.99 5.50
CA GLN A 324 -1.78 16.79 4.05
C GLN A 324 -0.93 15.58 3.68
N GLU A 325 0.22 15.36 4.34
CA GLU A 325 1.02 14.15 4.16
C GLU A 325 0.23 12.87 4.46
N ASN A 326 -0.56 12.87 5.55
CA ASN A 326 -1.37 11.71 5.92
C ASN A 326 -2.46 11.44 4.89
N VAL A 327 -3.12 12.49 4.38
CA VAL A 327 -4.09 12.40 3.29
C VAL A 327 -3.46 11.77 2.05
N ILE A 328 -2.28 12.22 1.63
CA ILE A 328 -1.60 11.65 0.46
C ILE A 328 -1.21 10.18 0.71
N LYS A 329 -0.69 9.84 1.90
CA LYS A 329 -0.35 8.46 2.27
C LYS A 329 -1.59 7.55 2.24
N GLU A 330 -2.74 8.05 2.68
CA GLU A 330 -4.00 7.32 2.62
C GLU A 330 -4.49 7.14 1.18
N LEU A 331 -4.45 8.19 0.35
CA LEU A 331 -4.78 8.09 -1.08
C LEU A 331 -3.92 7.04 -1.79
N ILE A 332 -2.60 7.02 -1.53
CA ILE A 332 -1.70 6.01 -2.10
C ILE A 332 -2.14 4.60 -1.71
N ARG A 333 -2.44 4.37 -0.42
CA ARG A 333 -2.87 3.04 0.06
C ARG A 333 -4.18 2.62 -0.60
N ASN A 334 -5.19 3.49 -0.55
CA ASN A 334 -6.50 3.21 -1.13
C ASN A 334 -6.37 2.89 -2.63
N ILE A 335 -5.59 3.68 -3.38
CA ILE A 335 -5.35 3.46 -4.82
C ILE A 335 -4.55 2.18 -5.08
N GLU A 336 -3.55 1.86 -4.25
CA GLU A 336 -2.80 0.60 -4.34
C GLU A 336 -3.72 -0.63 -4.20
N ASP A 337 -4.75 -0.54 -3.36
CA ASP A 337 -5.70 -1.63 -3.10
C ASP A 337 -6.87 -1.68 -4.10
N LEU A 338 -7.23 -0.57 -4.73
CA LEU A 338 -8.31 -0.51 -5.73
C LEU A 338 -8.03 -1.45 -6.93
N PRO A 339 -9.02 -2.18 -7.43
CA PRO A 339 -8.85 -3.06 -8.58
C PRO A 339 -8.63 -2.27 -9.88
N GLU A 340 -7.82 -2.80 -10.79
CA GLU A 340 -7.34 -2.06 -11.97
C GLU A 340 -8.47 -1.69 -12.94
N ASN A 341 -9.58 -2.46 -12.96
CA ASN A 341 -10.74 -2.21 -13.83
C ASN A 341 -11.41 -0.84 -13.61
N ILE A 342 -11.20 -0.21 -12.45
CA ILE A 342 -11.79 1.09 -12.11
C ILE A 342 -11.06 2.26 -12.82
N PHE A 343 -9.83 2.05 -13.28
CA PHE A 343 -8.95 3.13 -13.75
C PHE A 343 -9.23 3.64 -15.17
N ASP A 344 -10.27 3.16 -15.86
CA ASP A 344 -10.61 3.68 -17.20
C ASP A 344 -11.04 5.15 -17.18
N LYS A 345 -11.89 5.53 -16.21
CA LYS A 345 -12.44 6.88 -16.01
C LYS A 345 -12.25 7.38 -14.57
N PHE A 346 -11.15 6.98 -13.94
CA PHE A 346 -10.88 7.35 -12.55
C PHE A 346 -10.38 8.79 -12.41
N LEU A 347 -9.55 9.25 -13.34
CA LEU A 347 -9.14 10.65 -13.41
C LEU A 347 -9.95 11.33 -14.52
N VAL A 348 -10.83 12.25 -14.12
CA VAL A 348 -11.69 13.06 -14.98
C VAL A 348 -11.72 14.47 -14.40
N ILE A 349 -10.98 15.36 -15.05
CA ILE A 349 -11.00 16.79 -14.74
C ILE A 349 -11.20 17.56 -16.05
N ASN A 350 -12.19 18.45 -16.06
CA ASN A 350 -12.49 19.31 -17.20
C ASN A 350 -12.87 20.72 -16.70
N ALA A 351 -13.01 21.66 -17.64
CA ALA A 351 -13.32 23.06 -17.30
C ALA A 351 -14.62 23.22 -16.52
N GLU A 352 -15.60 22.33 -16.72
CA GLU A 352 -16.88 22.38 -16.04
C GLU A 352 -16.78 21.93 -14.58
N ILE A 353 -16.10 20.80 -14.31
CA ILE A 353 -15.82 20.32 -12.95
C ILE A 353 -15.03 21.36 -12.17
N GLN A 354 -14.05 22.01 -12.79
CA GLN A 354 -13.27 23.07 -12.15
C GLN A 354 -14.14 24.28 -11.80
N LYS A 355 -15.00 24.70 -12.72
CA LYS A 355 -15.92 25.81 -12.48
C LYS A 355 -16.84 25.50 -11.31
N ASP A 356 -17.42 24.30 -11.26
CA ASP A 356 -18.31 23.90 -10.17
C ASP A 356 -17.58 23.79 -8.83
N TYR A 357 -16.35 23.27 -8.84
CA TYR A 357 -15.54 23.23 -7.62
C TYR A 357 -15.19 24.63 -7.12
N LEU A 358 -14.83 25.55 -8.02
CA LEU A 358 -14.59 26.95 -7.67
C LEU A 358 -15.83 27.63 -7.10
N ASN A 359 -17.01 27.40 -7.70
CA ASN A 359 -18.27 27.91 -7.17
C ASN A 359 -18.50 27.38 -5.75
N LEU A 360 -18.33 26.06 -5.54
CA LEU A 360 -18.47 25.44 -4.22
C LEU A 360 -17.54 26.08 -3.19
N LEU A 361 -16.27 26.30 -3.53
CA LEU A 361 -15.31 26.94 -2.64
C LEU A 361 -15.70 28.37 -2.26
N ILE A 362 -16.33 29.11 -3.18
CA ILE A 362 -16.72 30.50 -2.96
C ILE A 362 -18.04 30.60 -2.20
N SER A 363 -19.03 29.77 -2.56
CA SER A 363 -20.39 29.86 -2.03
C SER A 363 -20.56 29.10 -0.70
N GLY A 364 -19.82 27.99 -0.52
CA GLY A 364 -19.99 27.05 0.59
C GLY A 364 -21.32 26.30 0.58
N GLN A 365 -22.10 26.36 -0.49
CA GLN A 365 -23.46 25.82 -0.51
C GLN A 365 -23.49 24.31 -0.73
N LYS A 366 -24.26 23.61 0.10
CA LYS A 366 -24.44 22.16 0.02
C LYS A 366 -24.99 21.69 -1.33
N GLN A 367 -25.85 22.50 -1.98
CA GLN A 367 -26.39 22.16 -3.29
C GLN A 367 -25.30 22.04 -4.37
N GLU A 368 -24.27 22.89 -4.30
CA GLU A 368 -23.16 22.83 -5.25
C GLU A 368 -22.26 21.60 -5.00
N GLU A 369 -22.11 21.19 -3.74
CA GLU A 369 -21.44 19.94 -3.38
C GLU A 369 -22.19 18.72 -3.95
N GLU A 370 -23.51 18.68 -3.80
CA GLU A 370 -24.35 17.60 -4.34
C GLU A 370 -24.31 17.56 -5.87
N ASN A 371 -24.30 18.73 -6.54
CA ASN A 371 -24.18 18.81 -7.99
C ASN A 371 -22.82 18.28 -8.48
N LEU A 372 -21.74 18.63 -7.78
CA LEU A 372 -20.39 18.15 -8.10
C LEU A 372 -20.28 16.63 -7.93
N LYS A 373 -20.83 16.08 -6.83
CA LYS A 373 -20.89 14.62 -6.60
C LYS A 373 -21.61 13.88 -7.74
N LYS A 374 -22.80 14.35 -8.13
CA LYS A 374 -23.56 13.76 -9.24
C LYS A 374 -22.78 13.73 -10.55
N LYS A 375 -22.02 14.79 -10.87
CA LYS A 375 -21.16 14.77 -12.06
C LYS A 375 -20.12 13.66 -12.00
N PHE A 376 -19.44 13.48 -10.87
CA PHE A 376 -18.47 12.40 -10.73
C PHE A 376 -19.08 10.99 -10.81
N GLU A 377 -20.33 10.83 -10.37
CA GLU A 377 -21.12 9.60 -10.57
C GLU A 377 -21.42 9.34 -12.04
N GLU A 378 -21.83 10.35 -12.81
CA GLU A 378 -22.09 10.24 -14.26
C GLU A 378 -20.84 9.86 -15.06
N TYR A 379 -19.65 10.23 -14.58
CA TYR A 379 -18.37 9.85 -15.17
C TYR A 379 -17.84 8.47 -14.73
N SER A 380 -18.62 7.67 -14.00
CA SER A 380 -18.18 6.36 -13.47
C SER A 380 -18.43 5.18 -14.39
#